data_AF-A0A6G2QJ10-F1
#
_entry.id   AF-A0A6G2QJ10-F1
#
_cell.length_a   1.000
_cell.length_b   1.000
_cell.length_c   1.000
_cell.angle_alpha   90.00
_cell.angle_beta   90.00
_cell.angle_gamma   90.00
#
_symmetry.space_group_name_H-M   'P 1'
#
loop_
_entity.id
_entity.type
_entity.pdbx_description
1 polymer ?
#
loop_
_entity_poly.entity_id
_entity_poly.type
_entity_poly.pdbx_seq_one_letter_code
_entity_poly.pdbx_strand_id
1 'polypeptide(L)'
;MSPRGIRARRSRASQRTMWLAVGVAVLAGTGATAVSVTGGSGVTGADDTSRPARAHTLALDGKDPKKRELPRTDTQSFSLVGVSWEDGADDFEGTAQIRTRSADSGTWTDWRDLDFGIRAPETEEGDASAVRGASEPLWVGPSDAVEARVVAGGEETAVPDALRLDMIDPGDEKGGTGQDRSGGKGGSANGNGNGKGKPSAGPAAGESATASAPTVGGDAEPTTAPEQSAEPAPEPTDAPAAEQPTPSDDPTPSEQPTQEPTADAGAPAPSEEPASEPAGPSEEPTAPTPSPDPTQEPTEGPAGPAPSEEPTAEPTAAPATEPTTEPSAQPEPTGSASPSAPAAPAIVSRAEWGADESLVTDPPSYLDKVDAVFVHHTAGTNDYDCAESPAVIRAILTYHVQTNGWSDTGYNFFVDKCGTVFEGRAGGVDKPVRGAHTYGFNGYSSGVSLLGDYENGGTPTAAAQQAIADLSAWKLGLHGVDPEAKVTLTAAGDTGVYRTGEQATLDTISGHRDGYATLCPGATLYAALPEIRRTAGISMYAH
;
A
#
# COMPACT_ATOMS: atom_id res chain seq x y z
N MET A 1 -16.05 -61.67 -28.13
CA MET A 1 -15.20 -61.39 -29.32
C MET A 1 -14.53 -60.03 -29.14
N SER A 2 -13.42 -59.77 -29.83
CA SER A 2 -12.76 -58.44 -29.89
C SER A 2 -13.28 -57.66 -31.13
N PRO A 3 -13.00 -56.36 -31.32
CA PRO A 3 -11.63 -55.84 -31.51
C PRO A 3 -11.22 -54.69 -30.57
N ARG A 4 -9.90 -54.54 -30.40
CA ARG A 4 -9.26 -53.37 -29.76
C ARG A 4 -9.17 -52.19 -30.74
N GLY A 5 -9.45 -50.97 -30.28
CA GLY A 5 -9.18 -49.74 -31.03
C GLY A 5 -7.93 -49.02 -30.52
N ILE A 6 -6.78 -49.21 -31.16
CA ILE A 6 -5.55 -48.47 -30.83
C ILE A 6 -5.54 -47.14 -31.59
N ARG A 7 -5.36 -46.02 -30.88
CA ARG A 7 -4.94 -44.73 -31.49
C ARG A 7 -3.53 -44.40 -31.02
N ALA A 8 -2.62 -44.19 -31.98
CA ALA A 8 -1.21 -43.99 -31.70
C ALA A 8 -0.91 -42.53 -31.29
N ARG A 9 0.02 -42.35 -30.34
CA ARG A 9 0.73 -41.08 -30.18
C ARG A 9 1.50 -40.79 -31.48
N ARG A 10 1.21 -39.68 -32.15
CA ARG A 10 2.12 -39.12 -33.16
C ARG A 10 3.22 -38.35 -32.43
N SER A 11 4.44 -38.85 -32.47
CA SER A 11 5.61 -38.03 -32.17
C SER A 11 5.74 -36.93 -33.24
N ARG A 12 5.83 -35.66 -32.81
CA ARG A 12 6.33 -34.60 -33.70
C ARG A 12 7.84 -34.75 -33.80
N ALA A 13 8.35 -34.94 -35.01
CA ALA A 13 9.78 -35.07 -35.24
C ALA A 13 10.48 -33.71 -35.03
N SER A 14 11.57 -33.70 -34.27
CA SER A 14 12.45 -32.54 -34.18
C SER A 14 13.09 -32.27 -35.54
N GLN A 15 12.79 -31.13 -36.16
CA GLN A 15 13.59 -30.62 -37.26
C GLN A 15 14.78 -29.85 -36.70
N ARG A 16 15.96 -30.47 -36.76
CA ARG A 16 17.24 -29.83 -36.45
C ARG A 16 17.64 -28.89 -37.59
N THR A 17 17.32 -27.61 -37.48
CA THR A 17 17.86 -26.58 -38.39
C THR A 17 19.32 -26.33 -38.04
N MET A 18 20.22 -26.80 -38.91
CA MET A 18 21.67 -26.73 -38.73
C MET A 18 22.21 -25.42 -39.31
N TRP A 19 22.49 -24.44 -38.44
CA TRP A 19 23.14 -23.19 -38.86
C TRP A 19 24.66 -23.38 -38.98
N LEU A 20 25.20 -22.98 -40.13
CA LEU A 20 26.64 -22.97 -40.41
C LEU A 20 27.31 -21.77 -39.72
N ALA A 21 28.34 -22.04 -38.92
CA ALA A 21 29.13 -21.00 -38.30
C ALA A 21 30.03 -20.29 -39.32
N VAL A 22 29.90 -18.97 -39.43
CA VAL A 22 30.90 -18.08 -40.05
C VAL A 22 31.67 -17.40 -38.92
N GLY A 23 32.87 -17.89 -38.64
CA GLY A 23 33.71 -17.35 -37.58
C GLY A 23 34.37 -16.03 -37.98
N VAL A 24 34.07 -14.95 -37.25
CA VAL A 24 34.85 -13.71 -37.25
C VAL A 24 35.59 -13.62 -35.92
N ALA A 25 36.91 -13.77 -35.95
CA ALA A 25 37.73 -13.64 -34.75
C ALA A 25 37.95 -12.15 -34.44
N VAL A 26 37.24 -11.63 -33.43
CA VAL A 26 37.54 -10.32 -32.85
C VAL A 26 38.50 -10.53 -31.69
N LEU A 27 39.70 -9.92 -31.79
CA LEU A 27 40.70 -9.95 -30.72
C LEU A 27 40.22 -9.13 -29.52
N ALA A 28 40.43 -9.65 -28.32
CA ALA A 28 40.13 -8.93 -27.08
C ALA A 28 41.04 -7.70 -26.94
N GLY A 29 40.45 -6.52 -26.77
CA GLY A 29 41.14 -5.26 -26.51
C GLY A 29 40.50 -4.54 -25.33
N THR A 30 41.17 -4.55 -24.18
CA THR A 30 40.75 -3.79 -22.99
C THR A 30 40.97 -2.30 -23.20
N GLY A 31 39.91 -1.58 -23.57
CA GLY A 31 39.91 -0.14 -23.75
C GLY A 31 38.88 0.55 -22.86
N ALA A 32 39.31 1.11 -21.73
CA ALA A 32 38.44 1.92 -20.88
C ALA A 32 38.22 3.31 -21.50
N THR A 33 37.07 3.51 -22.14
CA THR A 33 36.68 4.80 -22.74
C THR A 33 36.22 5.79 -21.67
N ALA A 34 37.17 6.47 -21.04
CA ALA A 34 36.87 7.59 -20.16
C ALA A 34 36.31 8.78 -20.97
N VAL A 35 35.00 9.02 -20.87
CA VAL A 35 34.34 10.18 -21.49
C VAL A 35 34.58 11.41 -20.61
N SER A 36 35.58 12.21 -20.96
CA SER A 36 35.86 13.49 -20.28
C SER A 36 34.80 14.54 -20.63
N VAL A 37 33.74 14.62 -19.82
CA VAL A 37 32.77 15.72 -19.89
C VAL A 37 33.45 17.01 -19.40
N THR A 38 33.88 17.86 -20.33
CA THR A 38 34.40 19.20 -20.02
C THR A 38 33.26 20.09 -19.57
N GLY A 39 33.17 20.35 -18.26
CA GLY A 39 32.09 21.15 -17.67
C GLY A 39 32.03 22.58 -18.21
N GLY A 40 30.95 22.90 -18.93
CA GLY A 40 30.58 24.28 -19.24
C GLY A 40 29.72 24.85 -18.11
N SER A 41 30.24 25.85 -17.38
CA SER A 41 29.52 26.45 -16.25
C SER A 41 28.24 27.17 -16.72
N GLY A 42 27.08 26.70 -16.25
CA GLY A 42 25.79 27.27 -16.64
C GLY A 42 24.70 27.05 -15.58
N VAL A 43 24.51 28.06 -14.72
CA VAL A 43 23.47 28.17 -13.68
C VAL A 43 23.55 27.11 -12.57
N THR A 44 23.73 27.56 -11.34
CA THR A 44 23.49 26.76 -10.13
C THR A 44 21.99 26.57 -9.93
N GLY A 45 21.45 25.44 -10.39
CA GLY A 45 20.26 24.88 -9.75
C GLY A 45 20.61 24.49 -8.30
N ALA A 46 19.61 24.45 -7.42
CA ALA A 46 19.77 23.71 -6.18
C ALA A 46 19.83 22.21 -6.52
N ASP A 47 20.67 21.45 -5.81
CA ASP A 47 20.73 20.00 -6.01
C ASP A 47 19.38 19.38 -5.61
N ASP A 48 18.75 18.70 -6.58
CA ASP A 48 17.45 18.03 -6.44
C ASP A 48 17.65 16.68 -5.74
N THR A 49 17.99 16.72 -4.45
CA THR A 49 18.48 15.56 -3.68
C THR A 49 17.39 14.59 -3.22
N SER A 50 16.31 14.40 -3.98
CA SER A 50 15.40 13.27 -3.74
C SER A 50 16.12 11.96 -4.02
N ARG A 51 16.06 11.03 -3.08
CA ARG A 51 16.52 9.65 -3.28
C ARG A 51 15.36 8.85 -3.90
N PRO A 52 15.42 8.43 -5.17
CA PRO A 52 14.33 7.66 -5.76
C PRO A 52 14.21 6.29 -5.09
N ALA A 53 13.01 5.70 -5.13
CA ALA A 53 12.75 4.36 -4.63
C ALA A 53 13.58 3.29 -5.37
N ARG A 54 13.90 2.18 -4.69
CA ARG A 54 14.79 1.12 -5.22
C ARG A 54 14.37 -0.27 -4.79
N ALA A 55 14.41 -1.22 -5.74
CA ALA A 55 14.36 -2.64 -5.42
C ALA A 55 15.75 -3.21 -5.09
N HIS A 56 15.78 -4.11 -4.11
CA HIS A 56 16.92 -4.89 -3.65
C HIS A 56 16.51 -6.36 -3.52
N THR A 57 17.17 -7.26 -4.25
CA THR A 57 16.74 -8.66 -4.38
C THR A 57 17.75 -9.63 -3.79
N LEU A 58 17.28 -10.64 -3.05
CA LEU A 58 18.09 -11.76 -2.54
C LEU A 58 17.50 -13.08 -3.04
N ALA A 59 18.32 -13.94 -3.67
CA ALA A 59 17.89 -15.27 -4.09
C ALA A 59 17.54 -16.14 -2.88
N LEU A 60 16.40 -16.84 -2.93
CA LEU A 60 16.01 -17.81 -1.92
C LEU A 60 16.50 -19.20 -2.35
N ASP A 61 17.82 -19.39 -2.27
CA ASP A 61 18.50 -20.64 -2.64
C ASP A 61 18.23 -21.79 -1.66
N GLY A 62 18.28 -23.04 -2.14
CA GLY A 62 18.07 -24.23 -1.31
C GLY A 62 18.25 -25.54 -2.05
N LYS A 63 18.38 -26.64 -1.29
CA LYS A 63 18.53 -28.02 -1.81
C LYS A 63 17.32 -28.93 -1.56
N ASP A 64 16.44 -28.52 -0.65
CA ASP A 64 15.16 -29.19 -0.43
C ASP A 64 14.17 -28.66 -1.48
N PRO A 65 13.60 -29.49 -2.37
CA PRO A 65 12.67 -29.00 -3.38
C PRO A 65 11.46 -28.28 -2.77
N LYS A 66 10.96 -28.75 -1.61
CA LYS A 66 9.75 -28.24 -0.95
C LYS A 66 9.98 -26.99 -0.09
N LYS A 67 11.22 -26.52 0.06
CA LYS A 67 11.56 -25.47 1.02
C LYS A 67 12.72 -24.57 0.55
N ARG A 68 12.62 -23.27 0.83
CA ARG A 68 13.76 -22.33 0.79
C ARG A 68 13.80 -21.51 2.07
N GLU A 69 15.00 -21.16 2.52
CA GLU A 69 15.20 -20.36 3.74
C GLU A 69 16.36 -19.37 3.55
N LEU A 70 16.10 -18.11 3.88
CA LEU A 70 17.10 -17.08 4.08
C LEU A 70 17.33 -16.93 5.59
N PRO A 71 18.49 -17.35 6.13
CA PRO A 71 18.83 -17.08 7.52
C PRO A 71 18.98 -15.58 7.75
N ARG A 72 19.05 -15.15 9.02
CA ARG A 72 19.23 -13.73 9.39
C ARG A 72 20.38 -13.09 8.62
N THR A 73 20.02 -12.17 7.73
CA THR A 73 20.93 -11.53 6.78
C THR A 73 20.78 -10.02 6.93
N ASP A 74 21.89 -9.33 7.21
CA ASP A 74 21.97 -7.87 7.16
C ASP A 74 21.87 -7.38 5.71
N THR A 75 21.15 -6.28 5.47
CA THR A 75 20.82 -5.79 4.12
C THR A 75 21.11 -4.30 3.97
N GLN A 76 20.89 -3.76 2.77
CA GLN A 76 20.56 -2.35 2.60
C GLN A 76 19.24 -2.03 3.32
N SER A 77 18.98 -0.75 3.61
CA SER A 77 17.70 -0.33 4.20
C SER A 77 16.53 -0.56 3.25
N PHE A 78 15.38 -0.97 3.79
CA PHE A 78 14.12 -1.16 3.08
C PHE A 78 12.93 -0.89 4.01
N SER A 79 11.73 -0.66 3.47
CA SER A 79 10.50 -0.48 4.28
C SER A 79 9.34 -1.36 3.83
N LEU A 80 9.46 -2.04 2.69
CA LEU A 80 8.48 -2.98 2.14
C LEU A 80 9.20 -4.24 1.65
N VAL A 81 8.58 -5.40 1.80
CA VAL A 81 9.16 -6.69 1.36
C VAL A 81 8.09 -7.64 0.81
N GLY A 82 8.44 -8.41 -0.20
CA GLY A 82 7.65 -9.52 -0.74
C GLY A 82 8.53 -10.63 -1.30
N VAL A 83 7.90 -11.66 -1.86
CA VAL A 83 8.58 -12.82 -2.48
C VAL A 83 8.10 -12.97 -3.92
N SER A 84 9.00 -13.22 -4.87
CA SER A 84 8.63 -13.43 -6.28
C SER A 84 9.36 -14.61 -6.95
N TRP A 85 8.76 -15.17 -7.99
CA TRP A 85 9.26 -16.31 -8.78
C TRP A 85 9.17 -16.09 -10.30
N GLU A 86 9.84 -16.93 -11.10
CA GLU A 86 9.67 -16.95 -12.57
C GLU A 86 8.32 -17.57 -12.97
N ASP A 87 7.82 -17.25 -14.18
CA ASP A 87 6.58 -17.76 -14.76
C ASP A 87 5.31 -17.56 -13.88
N GLY A 88 4.91 -16.29 -13.68
CA GLY A 88 3.76 -15.89 -12.84
C GLY A 88 2.35 -16.29 -13.29
N ALA A 89 2.23 -17.25 -14.22
CA ALA A 89 0.95 -17.74 -14.73
C ALA A 89 0.28 -18.77 -13.79
N ASP A 90 1.09 -19.57 -13.08
CA ASP A 90 0.61 -20.61 -12.17
C ASP A 90 0.42 -20.07 -10.74
N ASP A 91 -0.65 -20.50 -10.05
CA ASP A 91 -0.81 -20.28 -8.61
C ASP A 91 0.28 -21.02 -7.84
N PHE A 92 0.83 -20.41 -6.79
CA PHE A 92 1.69 -21.13 -5.85
C PHE A 92 0.91 -21.48 -4.57
N GLU A 93 0.47 -22.73 -4.45
CA GLU A 93 -0.05 -23.26 -3.18
C GLU A 93 1.10 -23.44 -2.17
N GLY A 94 1.24 -22.52 -1.23
CA GLY A 94 2.28 -22.59 -0.22
C GLY A 94 2.16 -21.55 0.89
N THR A 95 3.26 -21.36 1.62
CA THR A 95 3.36 -20.36 2.67
C THR A 95 4.74 -19.71 2.62
N ALA A 96 4.80 -18.40 2.34
CA ALA A 96 5.95 -17.58 2.67
C ALA A 96 5.73 -16.94 4.05
N GLN A 97 6.77 -16.93 4.87
CA GLN A 97 6.81 -16.23 6.14
C GLN A 97 8.10 -15.43 6.22
N ILE A 98 8.00 -14.19 6.69
CA ILE A 98 9.14 -13.27 6.87
C ILE A 98 9.17 -12.70 8.28
N ARG A 99 10.35 -12.24 8.70
CA ARG A 99 10.50 -11.28 9.79
C ARG A 99 11.68 -10.36 9.52
N THR A 100 11.61 -9.13 9.98
CA THR A 100 12.65 -8.12 9.76
C THR A 100 13.25 -7.64 11.07
N ARG A 101 14.42 -7.00 10.97
CA ARG A 101 14.97 -6.15 12.04
C ARG A 101 14.63 -4.70 11.74
N SER A 102 14.00 -4.04 12.70
CA SER A 102 13.78 -2.58 12.66
C SER A 102 15.12 -1.86 12.79
N ALA A 103 15.40 -0.95 11.85
CA ALA A 103 16.65 -0.19 11.79
C ALA A 103 16.82 0.76 12.99
N ASP A 104 15.73 1.35 13.49
CA ASP A 104 15.76 2.28 14.63
C ASP A 104 16.00 1.60 15.98
N SER A 105 15.52 0.36 16.12
CA SER A 105 15.47 -0.35 17.42
C SER A 105 16.41 -1.55 17.51
N GLY A 106 16.97 -2.03 16.39
CA GLY A 106 17.72 -3.28 16.29
C GLY A 106 16.91 -4.54 16.65
N THR A 107 15.59 -4.41 16.83
CA THR A 107 14.72 -5.48 17.32
C THR A 107 14.09 -6.24 16.16
N TRP A 108 14.01 -7.57 16.29
CA TRP A 108 13.37 -8.43 15.31
C TRP A 108 11.85 -8.52 15.55
N THR A 109 11.06 -8.50 14.47
CA THR A 109 9.64 -8.82 14.55
C THR A 109 9.43 -10.31 14.85
N ASP A 110 8.21 -10.65 15.29
CA ASP A 110 7.70 -12.02 15.12
C ASP A 110 7.53 -12.35 13.63
N TRP A 111 7.32 -13.64 13.34
CA TRP A 111 7.03 -14.10 11.97
C TRP A 111 5.66 -13.59 11.51
N ARG A 112 5.62 -13.07 10.28
CA ARG A 112 4.40 -12.69 9.56
C ARG A 112 4.30 -13.51 8.28
N ASP A 113 3.09 -13.89 7.91
CA ASP A 113 2.80 -14.57 6.66
C ASP A 113 2.71 -13.56 5.51
N LEU A 114 3.02 -13.98 4.29
CA LEU A 114 2.75 -13.23 3.07
C LEU A 114 1.63 -13.93 2.27
N ASP A 115 0.63 -13.17 1.84
CA ASP A 115 -0.45 -13.66 0.98
C ASP A 115 0.05 -13.80 -0.48
N PHE A 116 -0.43 -14.81 -1.20
CA PHE A 116 -0.13 -15.05 -2.62
C PHE A 116 -1.35 -14.76 -3.53
N GLY A 117 -2.43 -14.18 -2.99
CA GLY A 117 -3.66 -13.85 -3.72
C GLY A 117 -3.55 -12.76 -4.79
N ILE A 118 -2.34 -12.28 -5.12
CA ILE A 118 -2.08 -11.35 -6.21
C ILE A 118 -1.80 -12.12 -7.52
N ARG A 119 -2.49 -11.77 -8.60
CA ARG A 119 -2.27 -12.36 -9.94
C ARG A 119 -1.91 -11.30 -10.96
N ALA A 120 -1.13 -11.70 -11.96
CA ALA A 120 -0.92 -10.88 -13.15
C ALA A 120 -2.27 -10.53 -13.82
N PRO A 121 -2.42 -9.31 -14.37
CA PRO A 121 -3.68 -8.89 -14.98
C PRO A 121 -4.06 -9.75 -16.20
N GLU A 122 -5.36 -9.88 -16.49
CA GLU A 122 -5.90 -10.66 -17.61
C GLU A 122 -5.69 -10.03 -19.01
N THR A 123 -4.55 -9.39 -19.23
CA THR A 123 -4.23 -8.55 -20.40
C THR A 123 -2.83 -8.86 -20.94
N GLU A 124 -2.50 -8.31 -22.12
CA GLU A 124 -1.15 -8.42 -22.74
C GLU A 124 0.00 -7.93 -21.82
N GLU A 125 -0.33 -7.13 -20.79
CA GLU A 125 0.57 -6.73 -19.70
C GLU A 125 0.98 -7.93 -18.82
N GLY A 126 0.03 -8.80 -18.44
CA GLY A 126 0.29 -10.00 -17.65
C GLY A 126 0.93 -11.15 -18.44
N ASP A 127 0.69 -11.20 -19.75
CA ASP A 127 1.33 -12.14 -20.68
C ASP A 127 2.81 -11.77 -21.00
N ALA A 128 3.30 -10.61 -20.55
CA ALA A 128 4.64 -10.13 -20.88
C ALA A 128 5.74 -10.96 -20.21
N SER A 129 6.80 -11.32 -20.95
CA SER A 129 7.88 -12.21 -20.45
C SER A 129 8.82 -11.60 -19.39
N ALA A 130 8.45 -10.45 -18.81
CA ALA A 130 9.09 -9.86 -17.64
C ALA A 130 8.25 -10.04 -16.36
N VAL A 131 6.98 -10.48 -16.49
CA VAL A 131 6.06 -10.66 -15.38
C VAL A 131 6.49 -11.82 -14.50
N ARG A 132 6.35 -11.63 -13.19
CA ARG A 132 6.70 -12.59 -12.15
C ARG A 132 5.49 -12.93 -11.31
N GLY A 133 5.45 -14.17 -10.82
CA GLY A 133 4.57 -14.51 -9.71
C GLY A 133 5.10 -13.84 -8.46
N ALA A 134 4.20 -13.35 -7.59
CA ALA A 134 4.57 -12.53 -6.45
C ALA A 134 3.65 -12.80 -5.25
N SER A 135 4.12 -12.42 -4.06
CA SER A 135 3.24 -12.19 -2.92
C SER A 135 2.64 -10.78 -2.98
N GLU A 136 1.56 -10.55 -2.24
CA GLU A 136 1.17 -9.20 -1.82
C GLU A 136 2.37 -8.51 -1.11
N PRO A 137 2.61 -7.21 -1.35
CA PRO A 137 3.77 -6.51 -0.80
C PRO A 137 3.54 -6.02 0.64
N LEU A 138 4.36 -6.49 1.58
CA LEU A 138 4.20 -6.19 2.99
C LEU A 138 5.04 -4.98 3.43
N TRP A 139 4.38 -3.88 3.83
CA TRP A 139 5.05 -2.79 4.55
C TRP A 139 5.46 -3.25 5.96
N VAL A 140 6.74 -3.05 6.27
CA VAL A 140 7.41 -3.46 7.52
C VAL A 140 8.00 -2.27 8.30
N GLY A 141 7.99 -1.07 7.71
CA GLY A 141 8.69 0.11 8.23
C GLY A 141 10.23 -0.02 8.14
N PRO A 142 10.98 1.03 8.51
CA PRO A 142 12.44 1.09 8.34
C PRO A 142 13.15 -0.15 8.90
N SER A 143 13.68 -0.97 7.99
CA SER A 143 14.28 -2.28 8.27
C SER A 143 15.67 -2.40 7.64
N ASP A 144 16.58 -3.14 8.29
CA ASP A 144 17.99 -3.27 7.88
C ASP A 144 18.55 -4.72 7.96
N ALA A 145 17.71 -5.68 8.33
CA ALA A 145 17.99 -7.11 8.18
C ALA A 145 16.69 -7.91 8.00
N VAL A 146 16.79 -9.10 7.44
CA VAL A 146 15.65 -9.98 7.15
C VAL A 146 15.96 -11.45 7.39
N GLU A 147 14.91 -12.23 7.65
CA GLU A 147 14.92 -13.69 7.73
C GLU A 147 13.61 -14.17 7.08
N ALA A 148 13.70 -15.13 6.15
CA ALA A 148 12.56 -15.56 5.34
C ALA A 148 12.54 -17.08 5.18
N ARG A 149 11.34 -17.65 5.07
CA ARG A 149 11.16 -19.07 4.72
C ARG A 149 9.94 -19.24 3.82
N VAL A 150 10.08 -20.11 2.82
CA VAL A 150 8.99 -20.44 1.87
C VAL A 150 8.86 -21.94 1.79
N VAL A 151 7.63 -22.44 1.91
CA VAL A 151 7.29 -23.87 1.98
C VAL A 151 6.18 -24.18 1.00
N ALA A 152 6.33 -25.25 0.22
CA ALA A 152 5.30 -25.77 -0.67
C ALA A 152 4.16 -26.45 0.12
N GLY A 153 2.93 -26.04 -0.13
CA GLY A 153 1.70 -26.51 0.52
C GLY A 153 0.88 -27.44 -0.38
N GLY A 154 -0.41 -27.57 -0.07
CA GLY A 154 -1.42 -28.14 -1.00
C GLY A 154 -1.05 -29.47 -1.66
N GLU A 155 -1.27 -29.57 -2.97
CA GLU A 155 -0.75 -30.68 -3.79
C GLU A 155 0.71 -30.47 -4.24
N GLU A 156 1.30 -29.30 -3.95
CA GLU A 156 2.58 -28.90 -4.54
C GLU A 156 3.76 -29.77 -4.11
N THR A 157 4.66 -30.03 -5.06
CA THR A 157 5.79 -30.97 -4.87
C THR A 157 7.14 -30.28 -4.72
N ALA A 158 7.24 -29.02 -5.12
CA ALA A 158 8.37 -28.12 -4.91
C ALA A 158 7.85 -26.69 -4.68
N VAL A 159 8.73 -25.78 -4.27
CA VAL A 159 8.46 -24.34 -4.45
C VAL A 159 8.87 -23.91 -5.87
N PRO A 160 8.37 -22.77 -6.39
CA PRO A 160 8.71 -22.27 -7.71
C PRO A 160 10.21 -22.05 -7.97
N ASP A 161 10.59 -22.06 -9.23
CA ASP A 161 11.95 -21.74 -9.68
C ASP A 161 12.24 -20.23 -9.65
N ALA A 162 13.53 -19.88 -9.55
CA ALA A 162 14.04 -18.52 -9.42
C ALA A 162 13.35 -17.68 -8.33
N LEU A 163 12.92 -18.34 -7.25
CA LEU A 163 12.34 -17.75 -6.06
C LEU A 163 13.33 -16.77 -5.41
N ARG A 164 12.89 -15.54 -5.16
CA ARG A 164 13.70 -14.49 -4.53
C ARG A 164 12.86 -13.68 -3.54
N LEU A 165 13.53 -13.04 -2.61
CA LEU A 165 13.00 -11.98 -1.76
C LEU A 165 13.23 -10.65 -2.47
N ASP A 166 12.18 -9.83 -2.54
CA ASP A 166 12.18 -8.49 -3.13
C ASP A 166 11.93 -7.47 -2.01
N MET A 167 12.93 -6.64 -1.72
CA MET A 167 12.89 -5.62 -0.68
C MET A 167 12.92 -4.23 -1.33
N ILE A 168 11.99 -3.36 -0.95
CA ILE A 168 11.86 -2.03 -1.55
C ILE A 168 12.21 -0.95 -0.53
N ASP A 169 13.17 -0.12 -0.92
CA ASP A 169 13.46 1.17 -0.33
C ASP A 169 12.49 2.22 -0.93
N PRO A 170 11.62 2.87 -0.13
CA PRO A 170 10.59 3.81 -0.62
C PRO A 170 11.13 5.14 -1.18
N GLY A 171 12.41 5.43 -0.92
CA GLY A 171 13.02 6.72 -1.28
C GLY A 171 12.48 7.92 -0.49
N ASP A 172 13.17 9.05 -0.68
CA ASP A 172 12.82 10.35 -0.11
C ASP A 172 12.10 11.21 -1.14
N GLU A 173 11.21 12.09 -0.67
CA GLU A 173 10.49 13.01 -1.55
C GLU A 173 11.41 14.05 -2.19
N LYS A 174 10.98 14.55 -3.36
CA LYS A 174 11.47 15.84 -3.84
C LYS A 174 11.06 16.90 -2.85
N GLY A 175 12.04 17.68 -2.39
CA GLY A 175 11.85 18.80 -1.48
C GLY A 175 11.08 19.95 -2.14
N GLY A 176 9.79 19.73 -2.39
CA GLY A 176 8.83 20.79 -2.67
C GLY A 176 8.86 21.80 -1.52
N THR A 177 8.62 23.08 -1.82
CA THR A 177 8.83 24.18 -0.87
C THR A 177 7.76 24.22 0.22
N GLY A 178 7.80 23.25 1.13
CA GLY A 178 7.01 23.21 2.35
C GLY A 178 7.31 24.43 3.21
N GLN A 179 6.32 25.29 3.37
CA GLN A 179 6.47 26.53 4.13
C GLN A 179 6.64 26.23 5.62
N ASP A 180 7.81 26.53 6.18
CA ASP A 180 8.21 26.23 7.57
C ASP A 180 7.08 26.46 8.59
N ARG A 181 6.58 25.37 9.18
CA ARG A 181 5.71 25.39 10.37
C ARG A 181 6.29 24.55 11.51
N SER A 182 7.57 24.76 11.79
CA SER A 182 8.19 24.31 13.03
C SER A 182 7.46 24.91 14.24
N GLY A 183 7.08 24.06 15.20
CA GLY A 183 6.17 24.41 16.30
C GLY A 183 6.81 25.22 17.42
N GLY A 184 6.61 26.55 17.41
CA GLY A 184 6.97 27.43 18.53
C GLY A 184 5.92 27.41 19.64
N LYS A 185 6.30 26.98 20.86
CA LYS A 185 5.42 27.12 22.05
C LYS A 185 5.15 28.59 22.37
N GLY A 186 3.91 28.88 22.78
CA GLY A 186 3.41 30.26 22.87
C GLY A 186 4.05 31.11 23.97
N GLY A 187 4.16 32.42 23.69
CA GLY A 187 4.47 33.48 24.64
C GLY A 187 3.72 34.75 24.25
N SER A 188 2.89 35.29 25.15
CA SER A 188 2.05 36.47 24.85
C SER A 188 2.83 37.77 25.01
N ALA A 189 2.88 38.58 23.96
CA ALA A 189 3.37 39.96 23.99
C ALA A 189 2.59 40.83 22.99
N ASN A 190 2.11 41.98 23.45
CA ASN A 190 1.32 42.92 22.66
C ASN A 190 2.26 43.90 21.92
N GLY A 191 2.07 44.14 20.62
CA GLY A 191 3.02 44.92 19.81
C GLY A 191 2.43 45.46 18.50
N ASN A 192 1.97 46.72 18.51
CA ASN A 192 1.42 47.41 17.35
C ASN A 192 2.53 48.10 16.53
N GLY A 193 2.57 47.93 15.19
CA GLY A 193 3.61 48.55 14.35
C GLY A 193 3.40 48.42 12.84
N ASN A 194 3.01 49.52 12.18
CA ASN A 194 2.99 49.64 10.72
C ASN A 194 4.39 49.94 10.15
N GLY A 195 4.76 49.34 9.02
CA GLY A 195 6.00 49.69 8.29
C GLY A 195 6.00 49.24 6.83
N LYS A 196 6.03 50.19 5.89
CA LYS A 196 6.21 49.94 4.44
C LYS A 196 7.67 50.27 4.04
N GLY A 197 8.29 49.47 3.16
CA GLY A 197 9.57 49.84 2.53
C GLY A 197 10.16 48.78 1.59
N LYS A 198 10.54 49.19 0.37
CA LYS A 198 11.31 48.39 -0.62
C LYS A 198 12.57 49.23 -1.04
N PRO A 199 13.40 48.90 -2.06
CA PRO A 199 14.78 48.47 -1.85
C PRO A 199 15.88 49.37 -2.48
N SER A 200 17.15 49.10 -2.13
CA SER A 200 18.37 49.30 -2.95
C SER A 200 19.56 48.62 -2.24
N ALA A 201 20.35 47.75 -2.86
CA ALA A 201 21.38 47.95 -3.90
C ALA A 201 22.78 48.28 -3.32
N GLY A 202 23.84 47.72 -3.95
CA GLY A 202 25.26 47.95 -3.61
C GLY A 202 25.86 49.19 -4.31
N PRO A 203 27.16 49.24 -4.72
CA PRO A 203 28.10 48.11 -4.90
C PRO A 203 29.56 48.39 -4.45
N ALA A 204 30.51 47.54 -4.93
CA ALA A 204 31.96 47.80 -5.12
C ALA A 204 32.87 47.90 -3.86
N ALA A 205 34.20 47.76 -3.95
CA ALA A 205 35.09 46.93 -4.80
C ALA A 205 36.52 46.99 -4.23
N GLY A 206 37.39 46.00 -4.49
CA GLY A 206 38.80 46.04 -4.09
C GLY A 206 39.60 44.81 -4.52
N GLU A 207 40.75 45.01 -5.17
CA GLU A 207 41.54 43.96 -5.83
C GLU A 207 42.84 43.63 -5.08
N SER A 208 43.30 42.38 -5.23
CA SER A 208 44.71 41.97 -5.41
C SER A 208 45.77 42.28 -4.32
N ALA A 209 46.98 41.70 -4.36
CA ALA A 209 47.44 40.33 -4.65
C ALA A 209 48.97 40.27 -4.46
N THR A 210 49.51 39.25 -3.78
CA THR A 210 50.94 38.84 -3.90
C THR A 210 51.15 37.43 -3.34
N ALA A 211 52.12 36.70 -3.89
CA ALA A 211 52.58 35.38 -3.42
C ALA A 211 54.11 35.28 -3.53
N SER A 212 54.76 34.34 -2.83
CA SER A 212 55.97 33.60 -3.29
C SER A 212 56.59 32.64 -2.25
N ALA A 213 56.50 31.33 -2.54
CA ALA A 213 57.61 30.40 -2.85
C ALA A 213 58.74 30.02 -1.82
N PRO A 214 59.47 28.89 -2.03
CA PRO A 214 60.07 28.10 -0.93
C PRO A 214 61.54 27.58 -1.11
N THR A 215 62.02 26.77 -0.16
CA THR A 215 63.21 25.85 -0.20
C THR A 215 62.92 24.61 0.68
N VAL A 216 63.05 23.33 0.28
CA VAL A 216 64.25 22.50 -0.10
C VAL A 216 65.25 22.34 1.06
N GLY A 217 65.72 21.14 1.46
CA GLY A 217 65.48 19.73 1.02
C GLY A 217 66.46 18.75 1.70
N GLY A 218 66.40 17.43 1.41
CA GLY A 218 67.44 16.45 1.83
C GLY A 218 67.02 14.96 1.93
N ASP A 219 67.78 14.06 1.31
CA ASP A 219 67.50 12.63 1.12
C ASP A 219 68.34 11.66 1.99
N ALA A 220 67.86 10.42 2.20
CA ALA A 220 68.67 9.18 2.29
C ALA A 220 67.77 7.90 2.36
N GLU A 221 68.23 6.78 1.80
CA GLU A 221 67.48 5.49 1.72
C GLU A 221 68.39 4.26 2.10
N PRO A 222 68.14 2.97 1.73
CA PRO A 222 67.91 1.89 2.71
C PRO A 222 69.06 0.86 2.88
N THR A 223 68.88 -0.16 3.73
CA THR A 223 69.71 -1.39 3.78
C THR A 223 68.92 -2.64 4.23
N THR A 224 69.51 -3.84 4.07
CA THR A 224 68.83 -5.16 3.97
C THR A 224 68.99 -6.12 5.17
N ALA A 225 68.16 -7.18 5.22
CA ALA A 225 68.23 -8.33 6.15
C ALA A 225 69.36 -9.34 5.80
N PRO A 226 69.61 -10.45 6.55
CA PRO A 226 68.76 -11.68 6.50
C PRO A 226 68.71 -12.63 7.76
N GLU A 227 67.74 -13.58 7.77
CA GLU A 227 67.78 -14.99 8.29
C GLU A 227 68.11 -15.31 9.81
N GLN A 228 67.73 -16.44 10.45
CA GLN A 228 66.94 -17.65 10.11
C GLN A 228 66.37 -18.40 11.36
N SER A 229 65.35 -19.26 11.17
CA SER A 229 65.04 -20.55 11.86
C SER A 229 64.90 -20.71 13.39
N ALA A 230 63.73 -21.20 13.87
CA ALA A 230 63.58 -22.54 14.51
C ALA A 230 62.16 -22.84 15.09
N GLU A 231 61.68 -24.07 14.89
CA GLU A 231 60.55 -24.75 15.60
C GLU A 231 61.13 -26.00 16.33
N PRO A 232 60.54 -26.52 17.44
CA PRO A 232 59.38 -27.44 17.34
C PRO A 232 58.43 -27.50 18.58
N ALA A 233 57.38 -28.33 18.47
CA ALA A 233 56.41 -28.70 19.54
C ALA A 233 56.94 -29.80 20.52
N PRO A 234 56.22 -30.25 21.59
CA PRO A 234 54.90 -30.93 21.52
C PRO A 234 53.90 -30.63 22.69
N GLU A 235 52.77 -31.34 22.70
CA GLU A 235 51.76 -31.40 23.79
C GLU A 235 52.26 -32.04 25.10
N PRO A 236 51.47 -31.92 26.19
CA PRO A 236 50.99 -33.18 26.79
C PRO A 236 49.50 -33.18 27.20
N THR A 237 48.87 -34.35 27.04
CA THR A 237 47.57 -34.73 27.63
C THR A 237 47.76 -35.20 29.07
N ASP A 238 46.84 -34.89 29.99
CA ASP A 238 46.21 -35.91 30.86
C ASP A 238 45.06 -35.35 31.73
N ALA A 239 44.21 -36.26 32.24
CA ALA A 239 43.06 -35.96 33.09
C ALA A 239 43.34 -36.26 34.59
N PRO A 240 42.35 -36.02 35.47
CA PRO A 240 42.06 -37.01 36.51
C PRO A 240 40.57 -37.42 36.52
N ALA A 241 40.27 -38.57 37.11
CA ALA A 241 38.92 -39.13 37.17
C ALA A 241 38.60 -39.79 38.53
N ALA A 242 37.31 -39.83 38.84
CA ALA A 242 36.62 -40.63 39.86
C ALA A 242 36.94 -40.40 41.36
N GLU A 243 35.87 -40.16 42.14
CA GLU A 243 35.42 -41.12 43.16
C GLU A 243 33.90 -41.03 43.37
N GLN A 244 33.31 -41.97 44.11
CA GLN A 244 31.86 -42.26 44.17
C GLN A 244 31.28 -41.91 45.57
N PRO A 245 29.94 -41.80 45.73
CA PRO A 245 29.21 -42.95 46.31
C PRO A 245 27.74 -43.13 45.85
N THR A 246 27.15 -44.25 46.26
CA THR A 246 25.72 -44.67 46.18
C THR A 246 25.32 -45.25 47.57
N PRO A 247 24.11 -45.80 47.85
CA PRO A 247 22.88 -45.96 47.05
C PRO A 247 21.58 -45.52 47.82
N SER A 248 20.45 -46.23 47.59
CA SER A 248 19.14 -46.23 48.27
C SER A 248 18.07 -45.22 47.80
N ASP A 249 16.79 -45.61 47.61
CA ASP A 249 16.18 -46.96 47.43
C ASP A 249 14.82 -46.83 46.69
N ASP A 250 14.38 -47.92 46.04
CA ASP A 250 13.09 -48.05 45.29
C ASP A 250 11.93 -48.47 46.26
N PRO A 251 10.63 -48.37 45.90
CA PRO A 251 10.01 -49.53 45.23
C PRO A 251 8.86 -49.25 44.22
N THR A 252 8.99 -49.86 43.04
CA THR A 252 7.92 -50.36 42.14
C THR A 252 7.15 -51.56 42.77
N PRO A 253 6.03 -52.13 42.23
CA PRO A 253 5.66 -52.36 40.81
C PRO A 253 4.14 -52.13 40.50
N SER A 254 3.43 -52.64 39.45
CA SER A 254 3.61 -53.81 38.56
C SER A 254 2.75 -53.79 37.27
N GLU A 255 3.33 -54.31 36.18
CA GLU A 255 2.76 -55.26 35.16
C GLU A 255 1.74 -54.86 34.05
N GLN A 256 1.86 -55.61 32.94
CA GLN A 256 1.12 -55.65 31.65
C GLN A 256 -0.12 -56.60 31.70
N PRO A 257 -0.98 -56.89 30.66
CA PRO A 257 -0.67 -57.02 29.20
C PRO A 257 -1.73 -56.78 28.06
N THR A 258 -1.20 -56.57 26.84
CA THR A 258 -1.57 -57.05 25.46
C THR A 258 -3.02 -57.35 25.00
N GLN A 259 -3.48 -56.71 23.87
CA GLN A 259 -3.89 -57.34 22.57
C GLN A 259 -4.57 -56.36 21.55
N GLU A 260 -4.57 -56.74 20.26
CA GLU A 260 -5.23 -56.05 19.12
C GLU A 260 -6.56 -56.76 18.66
N PRO A 261 -7.09 -56.67 17.41
CA PRO A 261 -8.21 -55.79 17.09
C PRO A 261 -9.43 -56.49 16.44
N THR A 262 -10.58 -55.82 16.31
CA THR A 262 -11.73 -56.24 15.46
C THR A 262 -12.62 -55.04 15.11
N ALA A 263 -13.35 -55.11 13.99
CA ALA A 263 -14.34 -54.11 13.54
C ALA A 263 -15.72 -54.78 13.29
N ASP A 264 -16.83 -54.01 13.28
CA ASP A 264 -17.87 -54.00 12.22
C ASP A 264 -18.99 -52.94 12.50
N ALA A 265 -19.91 -52.80 11.54
CA ALA A 265 -20.94 -51.77 11.35
C ALA A 265 -22.05 -51.58 12.41
N GLY A 266 -22.73 -50.41 12.34
CA GLY A 266 -24.02 -50.17 13.02
C GLY A 266 -24.58 -48.74 12.89
N ALA A 267 -25.54 -48.51 11.99
CA ALA A 267 -26.46 -47.36 11.98
C ALA A 267 -27.79 -47.74 12.70
N PRO A 268 -28.75 -46.85 13.05
CA PRO A 268 -28.98 -45.49 12.54
C PRO A 268 -29.33 -44.42 13.62
N ALA A 269 -29.87 -43.28 13.19
CA ALA A 269 -30.31 -42.16 14.02
C ALA A 269 -31.68 -42.37 14.72
N PRO A 270 -32.06 -41.45 15.63
CA PRO A 270 -33.44 -41.02 15.80
C PRO A 270 -33.65 -39.56 15.32
N SER A 271 -34.88 -39.28 14.89
CA SER A 271 -35.45 -37.93 14.71
C SER A 271 -36.42 -37.68 15.87
N GLU A 272 -36.59 -36.43 16.32
CA GLU A 272 -37.90 -35.88 16.71
C GLU A 272 -37.83 -34.38 17.02
N GLU A 273 -38.74 -33.59 16.46
CA GLU A 273 -39.13 -32.27 16.97
C GLU A 273 -40.03 -32.43 18.21
N PRO A 274 -40.24 -31.38 19.01
CA PRO A 274 -41.49 -30.65 18.79
C PRO A 274 -41.39 -29.12 18.91
N ALA A 275 -42.20 -28.41 18.13
CA ALA A 275 -42.35 -26.96 18.19
C ALA A 275 -43.17 -26.49 19.41
N SER A 276 -42.90 -25.27 19.91
CA SER A 276 -43.86 -24.41 20.65
C SER A 276 -43.33 -22.99 20.88
N GLU A 277 -43.73 -22.06 20.00
CA GLU A 277 -43.98 -20.65 20.33
C GLU A 277 -45.51 -20.42 20.35
N PRO A 278 -46.07 -19.29 20.86
CA PRO A 278 -45.42 -18.02 21.24
C PRO A 278 -45.80 -17.45 22.63
N ALA A 279 -45.03 -16.47 23.13
CA ALA A 279 -45.53 -15.51 24.13
C ALA A 279 -44.71 -14.21 24.21
N GLY A 280 -45.40 -13.06 24.15
CA GLY A 280 -44.89 -11.73 24.49
C GLY A 280 -45.83 -10.62 24.00
N PRO A 281 -45.60 -9.33 24.31
CA PRO A 281 -44.68 -8.77 25.32
C PRO A 281 -45.43 -7.96 26.41
N SER A 282 -44.79 -7.67 27.55
CA SER A 282 -45.17 -6.55 28.44
C SER A 282 -44.14 -6.33 29.56
N GLU A 283 -43.44 -5.20 29.52
CA GLU A 283 -43.44 -4.20 30.62
C GLU A 283 -42.71 -2.92 30.15
N GLU A 284 -43.32 -1.76 30.38
CA GLU A 284 -42.79 -0.43 30.02
C GLU A 284 -42.07 0.26 31.19
N PRO A 285 -41.23 1.28 30.95
CA PRO A 285 -40.35 1.85 31.97
C PRO A 285 -41.05 2.79 32.96
N THR A 286 -40.61 2.75 34.22
CA THR A 286 -41.12 3.60 35.31
C THR A 286 -40.78 5.08 35.12
N ALA A 287 -41.79 5.94 35.16
CA ALA A 287 -41.65 7.40 35.32
C ALA A 287 -42.46 7.90 36.54
N PRO A 288 -41.91 8.79 37.39
CA PRO A 288 -42.64 9.42 38.50
C PRO A 288 -43.17 10.83 38.16
N THR A 289 -44.33 11.18 38.73
CA THR A 289 -45.05 12.46 38.52
C THR A 289 -45.37 13.13 39.90
N PRO A 290 -46.10 14.27 40.05
CA PRO A 290 -45.47 15.54 40.47
C PRO A 290 -46.05 16.17 41.77
N SER A 291 -45.78 17.48 41.96
CA SER A 291 -46.48 18.46 42.85
C SER A 291 -45.98 18.58 44.31
N PRO A 292 -46.21 19.71 45.05
CA PRO A 292 -46.78 21.02 44.66
C PRO A 292 -45.93 22.28 45.08
N ASP A 293 -46.39 23.48 44.70
CA ASP A 293 -45.94 24.82 45.16
C ASP A 293 -46.44 25.15 46.60
N PRO A 294 -45.80 26.00 47.44
CA PRO A 294 -46.14 27.45 47.46
C PRO A 294 -45.06 28.48 47.95
N THR A 295 -44.83 29.51 47.14
CA THR A 295 -44.82 30.99 47.48
C THR A 295 -43.96 31.62 48.62
N GLN A 296 -43.06 32.58 48.26
CA GLN A 296 -42.86 33.97 48.80
C GLN A 296 -41.40 34.48 49.01
N GLU A 297 -41.12 35.67 48.44
CA GLU A 297 -40.13 36.75 48.76
C GLU A 297 -38.61 36.46 48.90
N PRO A 298 -37.72 37.36 48.40
CA PRO A 298 -37.26 38.54 49.17
C PRO A 298 -37.01 39.86 48.39
N THR A 299 -36.66 40.94 49.10
CA THR A 299 -36.43 42.34 48.66
C THR A 299 -35.04 42.83 49.13
N GLU A 300 -34.30 43.78 48.54
CA GLU A 300 -34.52 44.74 47.42
C GLU A 300 -33.58 44.38 46.22
N GLY A 301 -32.97 45.22 45.34
CA GLY A 301 -32.80 46.69 45.16
C GLY A 301 -31.33 47.10 44.90
N PRO A 302 -31.00 48.34 44.44
CA PRO A 302 -31.87 49.42 43.95
C PRO A 302 -31.51 49.94 42.51
N ALA A 303 -32.38 50.83 41.98
CA ALA A 303 -32.13 51.85 40.93
C ALA A 303 -31.82 51.44 39.46
N GLY A 304 -32.62 52.00 38.51
CA GLY A 304 -32.42 51.96 37.05
C GLY A 304 -31.82 53.28 36.48
N PRO A 305 -32.29 53.86 35.34
CA PRO A 305 -33.58 53.64 34.65
C PRO A 305 -33.46 53.17 33.17
N ALA A 306 -34.62 53.07 32.49
CA ALA A 306 -34.80 52.55 31.13
C ALA A 306 -34.68 53.61 30.00
N PRO A 307 -34.51 53.20 28.73
CA PRO A 307 -34.75 54.06 27.56
C PRO A 307 -36.25 54.34 27.34
N SER A 308 -36.59 55.51 26.80
CA SER A 308 -37.95 55.92 26.42
C SER A 308 -38.22 55.70 24.93
N GLU A 309 -39.50 55.54 24.58
CA GLU A 309 -39.98 55.46 23.19
C GLU A 309 -40.26 56.84 22.55
N GLU A 310 -40.55 56.76 21.24
CA GLU A 310 -41.25 57.70 20.35
C GLU A 310 -40.50 58.88 19.67
N PRO A 311 -40.83 59.19 18.38
CA PRO A 311 -40.13 60.17 17.55
C PRO A 311 -40.93 61.47 17.28
N THR A 312 -40.32 62.45 16.59
CA THR A 312 -41.03 63.57 15.93
C THR A 312 -40.23 64.04 14.69
N ALA A 313 -40.93 64.56 13.67
CA ALA A 313 -40.38 65.03 12.39
C ALA A 313 -39.67 66.41 12.51
N GLU A 314 -39.03 67.01 11.49
CA GLU A 314 -39.60 67.46 10.19
C GLU A 314 -38.52 67.68 9.08
N PRO A 315 -38.90 67.98 7.81
CA PRO A 315 -38.07 67.68 6.63
C PRO A 315 -37.20 68.84 6.09
N THR A 316 -36.34 68.50 5.12
CA THR A 316 -35.68 69.45 4.20
C THR A 316 -36.22 69.27 2.78
N ALA A 317 -36.45 70.36 2.06
CA ALA A 317 -37.07 70.35 0.72
C ALA A 317 -36.20 71.04 -0.34
N ALA A 318 -35.90 70.33 -1.43
CA ALA A 318 -35.47 70.90 -2.72
C ALA A 318 -35.64 69.84 -3.84
N PRO A 319 -36.56 70.03 -4.81
CA PRO A 319 -36.65 69.16 -5.98
C PRO A 319 -35.68 69.61 -7.08
N ALA A 320 -34.93 68.68 -7.66
CA ALA A 320 -34.21 68.92 -8.92
C ALA A 320 -35.16 68.64 -10.11
N THR A 321 -35.25 69.59 -11.05
CA THR A 321 -36.27 69.56 -12.13
C THR A 321 -35.63 69.52 -13.52
N GLU A 322 -35.01 68.39 -13.89
CA GLU A 322 -34.67 68.08 -15.29
C GLU A 322 -35.06 66.63 -15.63
N PRO A 323 -35.66 66.36 -16.81
CA PRO A 323 -36.14 65.03 -17.17
C PRO A 323 -35.08 64.21 -17.94
N THR A 324 -34.48 63.21 -17.28
CA THR A 324 -33.68 62.20 -17.99
C THR A 324 -34.59 61.19 -18.68
N THR A 325 -34.66 61.24 -20.00
CA THR A 325 -35.33 60.24 -20.84
C THR A 325 -34.44 59.02 -21.06
N GLU A 326 -34.82 57.87 -20.50
CA GLU A 326 -34.86 56.54 -21.16
C GLU A 326 -35.00 55.41 -20.11
N PRO A 327 -35.94 54.46 -20.28
CA PRO A 327 -35.97 53.25 -19.46
C PRO A 327 -34.94 52.24 -20.00
N SER A 328 -33.87 52.01 -19.26
CA SER A 328 -32.90 50.95 -19.60
C SER A 328 -33.61 49.59 -19.61
N ALA A 329 -33.61 48.93 -20.77
CA ALA A 329 -34.35 47.70 -21.00
C ALA A 329 -33.53 46.46 -20.63
N GLN A 330 -34.26 45.40 -20.27
CA GLN A 330 -33.81 44.02 -20.10
C GLN A 330 -33.00 43.73 -18.82
N PRO A 331 -33.48 42.84 -17.92
CA PRO A 331 -32.59 42.21 -16.94
C PRO A 331 -31.58 41.33 -17.68
N GLU A 332 -30.38 41.18 -17.12
CA GLU A 332 -29.40 40.22 -17.63
C GLU A 332 -30.01 38.80 -17.61
N PRO A 333 -29.77 37.97 -18.64
CA PRO A 333 -30.25 36.61 -18.63
C PRO A 333 -29.51 35.85 -17.52
N THR A 334 -30.22 35.51 -16.44
CA THR A 334 -29.67 34.67 -15.36
C THR A 334 -29.10 33.41 -16.00
N GLY A 335 -27.76 33.30 -15.99
CA GLY A 335 -27.07 32.19 -16.63
C GLY A 335 -27.56 30.89 -16.02
N SER A 336 -28.31 30.11 -16.79
CA SER A 336 -28.71 28.76 -16.42
C SER A 336 -27.46 27.89 -16.45
N ALA A 337 -26.64 27.99 -15.41
CA ALA A 337 -25.62 27.01 -15.13
C ALA A 337 -26.31 25.65 -15.08
N SER A 338 -25.97 24.76 -16.00
CA SER A 338 -26.14 23.33 -15.77
C SER A 338 -25.54 23.03 -14.40
N PRO A 339 -26.12 22.12 -13.60
CA PRO A 339 -25.43 21.63 -12.42
C PRO A 339 -24.04 21.18 -12.88
N SER A 340 -23.00 21.81 -12.35
CA SER A 340 -21.65 21.31 -12.56
C SER A 340 -21.64 19.88 -12.04
N ALA A 341 -20.96 18.98 -12.76
CA ALA A 341 -20.50 17.76 -12.11
C ALA A 341 -19.82 18.16 -10.78
N PRO A 342 -20.03 17.39 -9.70
CA PRO A 342 -19.50 17.75 -8.41
C PRO A 342 -17.98 17.91 -8.55
N ALA A 343 -17.41 18.84 -7.78
CA ALA A 343 -15.97 18.81 -7.59
C ALA A 343 -15.60 17.40 -7.10
N ALA A 344 -14.52 16.82 -7.62
CA ALA A 344 -14.03 15.55 -7.11
C ALA A 344 -13.75 15.64 -5.60
N PRO A 345 -13.86 14.55 -4.85
CA PRO A 345 -13.29 14.49 -3.50
C PRO A 345 -11.80 14.86 -3.57
N ALA A 346 -11.24 15.36 -2.46
CA ALA A 346 -9.84 15.75 -2.41
C ALA A 346 -8.92 14.52 -2.61
N ILE A 347 -8.21 14.50 -3.75
CA ILE A 347 -7.28 13.43 -4.13
C ILE A 347 -5.89 14.04 -4.25
N VAL A 348 -4.92 13.45 -3.53
CA VAL A 348 -3.50 13.75 -3.67
C VAL A 348 -3.02 13.13 -5.00
N SER A 349 -2.59 13.98 -5.93
CA SER A 349 -2.15 13.54 -7.26
C SER A 349 -0.81 12.79 -7.22
N ARG A 350 -0.51 12.02 -8.27
CA ARG A 350 0.79 11.32 -8.43
C ARG A 350 2.00 12.23 -8.27
N ALA A 351 1.90 13.48 -8.73
CA ALA A 351 2.96 14.47 -8.57
C ALA A 351 3.16 14.95 -7.12
N GLU A 352 2.10 14.91 -6.28
CA GLU A 352 2.15 15.37 -4.89
C GLU A 352 2.64 14.28 -3.93
N TRP A 353 2.34 13.00 -4.16
CA TRP A 353 2.93 11.89 -3.39
C TRP A 353 4.31 11.42 -3.91
N GLY A 354 4.77 12.00 -5.02
CA GLY A 354 6.12 11.78 -5.55
C GLY A 354 6.26 10.48 -6.35
N ALA A 355 5.28 10.15 -7.19
CA ALA A 355 5.36 9.04 -8.13
C ALA A 355 6.59 9.17 -9.06
N ASP A 356 7.35 8.07 -9.20
CA ASP A 356 8.40 8.00 -10.22
C ASP A 356 7.76 7.60 -11.56
N GLU A 357 7.29 8.59 -12.30
CA GLU A 357 6.69 8.41 -13.63
C GLU A 357 7.68 7.85 -14.68
N SER A 358 8.98 7.72 -14.36
CA SER A 358 9.93 7.00 -15.22
C SER A 358 9.84 5.47 -15.11
N LEU A 359 9.08 4.97 -14.12
CA LEU A 359 8.73 3.56 -13.97
C LEU A 359 7.51 3.15 -14.82
N VAL A 360 6.68 4.09 -15.27
CA VAL A 360 5.47 3.77 -16.03
C VAL A 360 5.83 3.43 -17.48
N THR A 361 5.75 2.15 -17.85
CA THR A 361 6.25 1.67 -19.16
C THR A 361 5.27 1.91 -20.31
N ASP A 362 3.97 1.82 -20.04
CA ASP A 362 2.93 1.75 -21.07
C ASP A 362 1.85 2.83 -20.90
N PRO A 363 1.25 3.31 -22.01
CA PRO A 363 0.15 4.26 -21.94
C PRO A 363 -1.09 3.64 -21.29
N PRO A 364 -1.87 4.41 -20.52
CA PRO A 364 -3.05 3.91 -19.83
C PRO A 364 -4.11 3.41 -20.82
N SER A 365 -4.64 2.21 -20.53
CA SER A 365 -5.82 1.68 -21.21
C SER A 365 -7.10 2.10 -20.47
N TYR A 366 -8.18 2.32 -21.22
CA TYR A 366 -9.46 2.79 -20.70
C TYR A 366 -10.58 1.79 -21.00
N LEU A 367 -11.50 1.65 -20.06
CA LEU A 367 -12.76 0.92 -20.23
C LEU A 367 -13.81 1.84 -20.89
N ASP A 368 -14.92 1.27 -21.37
CA ASP A 368 -16.07 2.08 -21.82
C ASP A 368 -16.72 2.85 -20.66
N LYS A 369 -16.68 2.29 -19.44
CA LYS A 369 -17.13 2.87 -18.17
C LYS A 369 -16.58 2.08 -16.97
N VAL A 370 -16.76 2.61 -15.76
CA VAL A 370 -16.68 1.84 -14.52
C VAL A 370 -18.09 1.35 -14.15
N ASP A 371 -18.25 0.04 -14.00
CA ASP A 371 -19.49 -0.65 -13.58
C ASP A 371 -19.49 -1.03 -12.08
N ALA A 372 -18.31 -1.12 -11.46
CA ALA A 372 -18.14 -1.48 -10.05
C ALA A 372 -16.86 -0.87 -9.45
N VAL A 373 -16.87 -0.67 -8.14
CA VAL A 373 -15.65 -0.46 -7.34
C VAL A 373 -15.36 -1.73 -6.56
N PHE A 374 -14.11 -2.22 -6.64
CA PHE A 374 -13.61 -3.22 -5.70
C PHE A 374 -12.80 -2.54 -4.61
N VAL A 375 -13.17 -2.82 -3.36
CA VAL A 375 -12.46 -2.37 -2.16
C VAL A 375 -11.43 -3.42 -1.77
N HIS A 376 -10.21 -2.94 -1.53
CA HIS A 376 -9.01 -3.71 -1.20
C HIS A 376 -8.40 -3.24 0.11
N HIS A 377 -7.44 -4.01 0.61
CA HIS A 377 -6.41 -3.51 1.52
C HIS A 377 -5.02 -3.83 0.96
N THR A 378 -3.95 -3.30 1.58
CA THR A 378 -2.56 -3.60 1.19
C THR A 378 -1.88 -4.65 2.09
N ALA A 379 -2.64 -5.39 2.91
CA ALA A 379 -2.16 -6.37 3.89
C ALA A 379 -0.97 -5.90 4.77
N GLY A 380 -0.86 -4.58 5.01
CA GLY A 380 0.35 -3.92 5.51
C GLY A 380 0.60 -4.05 7.02
N THR A 381 1.20 -3.03 7.63
CA THR A 381 0.92 -2.71 9.05
C THR A 381 -0.02 -1.51 9.11
N ASN A 382 -0.74 -1.36 10.23
CA ASN A 382 -1.53 -0.18 10.54
C ASN A 382 -0.76 0.88 11.35
N ASP A 383 0.51 0.60 11.72
CA ASP A 383 1.27 1.41 12.68
C ASP A 383 1.99 2.62 12.06
N TYR A 384 1.99 2.75 10.73
CA TYR A 384 2.57 3.89 10.00
C TYR A 384 1.95 5.24 10.41
N ASP A 385 2.68 6.34 10.41
CA ASP A 385 2.09 7.67 10.50
C ASP A 385 1.47 8.07 9.14
N CYS A 386 0.33 8.76 9.09
CA CYS A 386 -0.30 9.12 7.80
C CYS A 386 0.55 10.06 6.91
N ALA A 387 1.63 10.63 7.46
CA ALA A 387 2.66 11.34 6.69
C ALA A 387 3.58 10.39 5.88
N GLU A 388 3.63 9.11 6.24
CA GLU A 388 4.35 8.05 5.51
C GLU A 388 3.52 7.46 4.36
N SER A 389 2.21 7.73 4.27
CA SER A 389 1.33 7.19 3.20
C SER A 389 1.93 7.37 1.78
N PRO A 390 2.52 8.52 1.40
CA PRO A 390 3.27 8.65 0.13
C PRO A 390 4.42 7.66 -0.03
N ALA A 391 5.20 7.40 1.03
CA ALA A 391 6.33 6.46 1.00
C ALA A 391 5.86 5.01 0.84
N VAL A 392 4.75 4.64 1.50
CA VAL A 392 4.08 3.33 1.31
C VAL A 392 3.67 3.17 -0.16
N ILE A 393 3.03 4.18 -0.75
CA ILE A 393 2.54 4.14 -2.13
C ILE A 393 3.69 4.10 -3.15
N ARG A 394 4.78 4.88 -2.95
CA ARG A 394 6.00 4.80 -3.77
C ARG A 394 6.63 3.41 -3.74
N ALA A 395 6.66 2.76 -2.59
CA ALA A 395 7.17 1.40 -2.47
C ALA A 395 6.28 0.37 -3.19
N ILE A 396 4.95 0.50 -3.08
CA ILE A 396 3.99 -0.37 -3.80
C ILE A 396 4.10 -0.18 -5.32
N LEU A 397 4.20 1.05 -5.82
CA LEU A 397 4.49 1.32 -7.24
C LEU A 397 5.78 0.62 -7.70
N THR A 398 6.85 0.78 -6.92
CA THR A 398 8.15 0.21 -7.24
C THR A 398 8.12 -1.33 -7.23
N TYR A 399 7.36 -1.95 -6.33
CA TYR A 399 7.13 -3.39 -6.29
C TYR A 399 6.34 -3.88 -7.52
N HIS A 400 5.18 -3.28 -7.81
CA HIS A 400 4.37 -3.67 -8.97
C HIS A 400 5.16 -3.58 -10.29
N VAL A 401 5.96 -2.53 -10.49
CA VAL A 401 6.78 -2.40 -11.71
C VAL A 401 8.04 -3.28 -11.67
N GLN A 402 8.92 -3.12 -10.67
CA GLN A 402 10.25 -3.73 -10.69
C GLN A 402 10.29 -5.19 -10.19
N THR A 403 9.29 -5.60 -9.39
CA THR A 403 9.14 -6.99 -8.93
C THR A 403 8.13 -7.75 -9.76
N ASN A 404 6.88 -7.28 -9.88
CA ASN A 404 5.84 -8.05 -10.59
C ASN A 404 5.94 -7.92 -12.13
N GLY A 405 6.65 -6.90 -12.64
CA GLY A 405 6.81 -6.65 -14.08
C GLY A 405 5.62 -5.94 -14.73
N TRP A 406 4.76 -5.29 -13.95
CA TRP A 406 3.57 -4.58 -14.42
C TRP A 406 3.92 -3.17 -14.92
N SER A 407 3.00 -2.53 -15.66
CA SER A 407 3.27 -1.24 -16.30
C SER A 407 3.12 -0.03 -15.36
N ASP A 408 2.44 -0.20 -14.23
CA ASP A 408 2.18 0.79 -13.18
C ASP A 408 1.62 0.05 -11.94
N THR A 409 1.25 0.78 -10.89
CA THR A 409 0.53 0.19 -9.75
C THR A 409 -0.87 -0.31 -10.13
N GLY A 410 -1.30 -1.46 -9.59
CA GLY A 410 -2.54 -2.11 -10.00
C GLY A 410 -3.84 -1.44 -9.53
N TYR A 411 -3.83 -0.75 -8.39
CA TYR A 411 -5.03 -0.07 -7.86
C TYR A 411 -5.21 1.32 -8.48
N ASN A 412 -6.45 1.71 -8.80
CA ASN A 412 -6.75 3.04 -9.33
C ASN A 412 -6.59 4.15 -8.27
N PHE A 413 -6.84 3.84 -7.00
CA PHE A 413 -6.71 4.75 -5.88
C PHE A 413 -6.23 4.03 -4.62
N PHE A 414 -5.55 4.79 -3.76
CA PHE A 414 -5.30 4.40 -2.38
C PHE A 414 -6.07 5.31 -1.42
N VAL A 415 -6.40 4.79 -0.24
CA VAL A 415 -6.91 5.55 0.91
C VAL A 415 -6.04 5.22 2.11
N ASP A 416 -5.76 6.17 2.99
CA ASP A 416 -5.07 5.90 4.26
C ASP A 416 -6.03 5.84 5.47
N LYS A 417 -5.51 5.40 6.63
CA LYS A 417 -6.29 5.36 7.88
C LYS A 417 -6.74 6.75 8.39
N CYS A 418 -6.23 7.84 7.83
CA CYS A 418 -6.67 9.21 8.13
C CYS A 418 -7.78 9.70 7.19
N GLY A 419 -8.13 8.96 6.13
CA GLY A 419 -9.11 9.35 5.11
C GLY A 419 -8.52 10.18 3.97
N THR A 420 -7.19 10.25 3.83
CA THR A 420 -6.54 10.85 2.66
C THR A 420 -6.73 9.93 1.46
N VAL A 421 -7.18 10.46 0.33
CA VAL A 421 -7.25 9.73 -0.95
C VAL A 421 -6.03 10.08 -1.81
N PHE A 422 -5.43 9.09 -2.47
CA PHE A 422 -4.31 9.25 -3.39
C PHE A 422 -4.64 8.66 -4.77
N GLU A 423 -4.23 9.33 -5.84
CA GLU A 423 -4.26 8.80 -7.20
C GLU A 423 -3.30 7.61 -7.31
N GLY A 424 -3.82 6.43 -7.66
CA GLY A 424 -3.05 5.22 -7.91
C GLY A 424 -2.60 5.18 -9.39
N ARG A 425 -3.16 4.24 -10.16
CA ARG A 425 -2.80 4.04 -11.57
C ARG A 425 -3.02 5.28 -12.44
N ALA A 426 -2.00 5.65 -13.22
CA ALA A 426 -1.96 6.82 -14.07
C ALA A 426 -3.01 6.82 -15.20
N GLY A 427 -3.35 8.02 -15.68
CA GLY A 427 -4.21 8.23 -16.85
C GLY A 427 -5.33 9.27 -16.64
N GLY A 428 -5.62 9.59 -15.38
CA GLY A 428 -6.54 10.65 -14.97
C GLY A 428 -7.63 10.12 -14.06
N VAL A 429 -7.69 10.70 -12.85
CA VAL A 429 -8.66 10.37 -11.80
C VAL A 429 -10.12 10.35 -12.27
N ASP A 430 -10.47 11.18 -13.26
CA ASP A 430 -11.80 11.37 -13.83
C ASP A 430 -12.18 10.34 -14.92
N LYS A 431 -11.24 9.49 -15.36
CA LYS A 431 -11.44 8.55 -16.48
C LYS A 431 -11.53 7.09 -16.03
N PRO A 432 -12.18 6.21 -16.80
CA PRO A 432 -12.26 4.78 -16.52
C PRO A 432 -10.94 4.07 -16.88
N VAL A 433 -9.83 4.41 -16.22
CA VAL A 433 -8.53 3.71 -16.37
C VAL A 433 -8.69 2.25 -15.92
N ARG A 434 -8.27 1.29 -16.73
CA ARG A 434 -8.25 -0.13 -16.35
C ARG A 434 -7.21 -0.40 -15.26
N GLY A 435 -7.63 -0.96 -14.13
CA GLY A 435 -6.72 -1.43 -13.08
C GLY A 435 -6.05 -2.77 -13.38
N ALA A 436 -5.27 -3.25 -12.41
CA ALA A 436 -4.70 -4.59 -12.31
C ALA A 436 -4.78 -5.03 -10.82
N HIS A 437 -5.99 -5.06 -10.28
CA HIS A 437 -6.27 -5.27 -8.86
C HIS A 437 -7.22 -6.45 -8.58
N THR A 438 -8.13 -6.78 -9.50
CA THR A 438 -9.15 -7.83 -9.31
C THR A 438 -9.21 -8.68 -10.56
N TYR A 439 -8.44 -9.76 -10.56
CA TYR A 439 -8.30 -10.65 -11.71
C TYR A 439 -9.66 -11.14 -12.21
N GLY A 440 -9.87 -11.05 -13.52
CA GLY A 440 -11.13 -11.41 -14.18
C GLY A 440 -12.21 -10.32 -14.15
N PHE A 441 -12.04 -9.24 -13.37
CA PHE A 441 -12.98 -8.11 -13.31
C PHE A 441 -12.33 -6.73 -13.50
N ASN A 442 -11.01 -6.65 -13.75
CA ASN A 442 -10.31 -5.40 -14.12
C ASN A 442 -10.91 -4.79 -15.40
N GLY A 443 -11.51 -5.62 -16.26
CA GLY A 443 -12.25 -5.19 -17.44
C GLY A 443 -13.51 -4.34 -17.21
N TYR A 444 -13.97 -4.18 -15.97
CA TYR A 444 -15.24 -3.51 -15.63
C TYR A 444 -15.15 -2.47 -14.50
N SER A 445 -14.03 -2.39 -13.79
CA SER A 445 -14.03 -1.85 -12.42
C SER A 445 -12.88 -0.89 -12.11
N SER A 446 -13.00 -0.22 -10.96
CA SER A 446 -11.99 0.66 -10.38
C SER A 446 -11.60 0.14 -8.99
N GLY A 447 -10.30 -0.04 -8.73
CA GLY A 447 -9.80 -0.54 -7.45
C GLY A 447 -9.47 0.57 -6.47
N VAL A 448 -9.96 0.45 -5.23
CA VAL A 448 -9.67 1.35 -4.11
C VAL A 448 -9.03 0.54 -2.97
N SER A 449 -7.77 0.78 -2.65
CA SER A 449 -7.05 0.02 -1.62
C SER A 449 -6.78 0.83 -0.35
N LEU A 450 -7.22 0.34 0.80
CA LEU A 450 -6.95 0.95 2.11
C LEU A 450 -5.58 0.49 2.63
N LEU A 451 -4.68 1.45 2.85
CA LEU A 451 -3.32 1.20 3.38
C LEU A 451 -3.40 0.62 4.80
N GLY A 452 -3.08 -0.67 4.95
CA GLY A 452 -3.15 -1.38 6.23
C GLY A 452 -3.47 -2.87 6.10
N ASP A 453 -3.67 -3.52 7.26
CA ASP A 453 -4.19 -4.89 7.38
C ASP A 453 -5.49 -4.85 8.19
N TYR A 454 -6.53 -5.51 7.68
CA TYR A 454 -7.88 -5.52 8.25
C TYR A 454 -8.44 -6.95 8.42
N GLU A 455 -7.60 -7.98 8.23
CA GLU A 455 -7.89 -9.35 8.64
C GLU A 455 -7.40 -9.55 10.08
N ASN A 456 -6.13 -9.22 10.37
CA ASN A 456 -5.50 -9.50 11.67
C ASN A 456 -5.76 -8.42 12.74
N GLY A 457 -7.01 -7.96 12.86
CA GLY A 457 -7.47 -7.12 13.96
C GLY A 457 -7.31 -5.60 13.79
N GLY A 458 -6.72 -5.12 12.69
CA GLY A 458 -6.88 -3.71 12.29
C GLY A 458 -8.35 -3.39 12.03
N THR A 459 -8.76 -2.13 12.23
CA THR A 459 -10.15 -1.68 12.04
C THR A 459 -10.16 -0.39 11.20
N PRO A 460 -10.94 -0.30 10.11
CA PRO A 460 -10.97 0.90 9.27
C PRO A 460 -11.59 2.07 10.03
N THR A 461 -10.91 3.22 10.06
CA THR A 461 -11.40 4.40 10.77
C THR A 461 -12.65 4.96 10.08
N ALA A 462 -13.46 5.74 10.81
CA ALA A 462 -14.61 6.42 10.22
C ALA A 462 -14.20 7.37 9.06
N ALA A 463 -13.01 7.97 9.14
CA ALA A 463 -12.47 8.81 8.07
C ALA A 463 -12.10 8.00 6.81
N ALA A 464 -11.47 6.82 6.99
CA ALA A 464 -11.19 5.90 5.89
C ALA A 464 -12.48 5.36 5.23
N GLN A 465 -13.46 4.95 6.04
CA GLN A 465 -14.76 4.48 5.52
C GLN A 465 -15.50 5.57 4.74
N GLN A 466 -15.53 6.81 5.26
CA GLN A 466 -16.11 7.96 4.57
C GLN A 466 -15.38 8.28 3.26
N ALA A 467 -14.04 8.28 3.27
CA ALA A 467 -13.23 8.54 2.07
C ALA A 467 -13.44 7.48 0.97
N ILE A 468 -13.51 6.19 1.33
CA ILE A 468 -13.86 5.11 0.39
C ILE A 468 -15.28 5.31 -0.16
N ALA A 469 -16.25 5.65 0.70
CA ALA A 469 -17.64 5.88 0.29
C ALA A 469 -17.78 7.06 -0.69
N ASP A 470 -17.21 8.21 -0.36
CA ASP A 470 -17.26 9.43 -1.18
C ASP A 470 -16.52 9.28 -2.51
N LEU A 471 -15.35 8.63 -2.50
CA LEU A 471 -14.60 8.30 -3.71
C LEU A 471 -15.39 7.34 -4.61
N SER A 472 -16.01 6.31 -4.03
CA SER A 472 -16.80 5.34 -4.78
C SER A 472 -18.07 5.95 -5.35
N ALA A 473 -18.78 6.78 -4.57
CA ALA A 473 -19.94 7.53 -5.02
C ALA A 473 -19.60 8.43 -6.22
N TRP A 474 -18.54 9.23 -6.10
CA TRP A 474 -18.05 10.05 -7.20
C TRP A 474 -17.68 9.22 -8.43
N LYS A 475 -16.89 8.16 -8.24
CA LYS A 475 -16.33 7.37 -9.35
C LYS A 475 -17.41 6.60 -10.12
N LEU A 476 -18.44 6.12 -9.43
CA LEU A 476 -19.61 5.45 -10.03
C LEU A 476 -20.58 6.47 -10.66
N GLY A 477 -20.79 7.63 -10.03
CA GLY A 477 -21.63 8.72 -10.54
C GLY A 477 -21.14 9.31 -11.87
N LEU A 478 -19.81 9.37 -12.09
CA LEU A 478 -19.23 9.71 -13.40
C LEU A 478 -19.70 8.81 -14.56
N HIS A 479 -20.22 7.62 -14.25
CA HIS A 479 -20.73 6.63 -15.20
C HIS A 479 -22.22 6.33 -15.03
N GLY A 480 -22.93 7.04 -14.15
CA GLY A 480 -24.36 6.86 -13.87
C GLY A 480 -24.68 5.52 -13.19
N VAL A 481 -23.78 5.04 -12.31
CA VAL A 481 -23.94 3.80 -11.56
C VAL A 481 -24.28 4.11 -10.10
N ASP A 482 -25.35 3.50 -9.60
CA ASP A 482 -25.85 3.64 -8.23
C ASP A 482 -24.95 2.88 -7.23
N PRO A 483 -24.38 3.54 -6.19
CA PRO A 483 -23.51 2.91 -5.17
C PRO A 483 -24.18 1.87 -4.25
N GLU A 484 -25.52 1.82 -4.18
CA GLU A 484 -26.28 0.83 -3.40
C GLU A 484 -26.85 -0.30 -4.27
N ALA A 485 -26.69 -0.22 -5.59
CA ALA A 485 -27.23 -1.20 -6.53
C ALA A 485 -26.40 -2.50 -6.61
N LYS A 486 -26.96 -3.47 -7.34
CA LYS A 486 -26.27 -4.68 -7.77
C LYS A 486 -25.97 -4.65 -9.27
N VAL A 487 -24.86 -5.27 -9.65
CA VAL A 487 -24.37 -5.34 -11.03
C VAL A 487 -24.07 -6.80 -11.40
N THR A 488 -24.33 -7.16 -12.66
CA THR A 488 -23.96 -8.47 -13.21
C THR A 488 -22.77 -8.31 -14.14
N LEU A 489 -21.62 -8.87 -13.73
CA LEU A 489 -20.37 -8.88 -14.49
C LEU A 489 -20.08 -10.29 -15.01
N THR A 490 -19.22 -10.42 -16.02
CA THR A 490 -18.77 -11.73 -16.54
C THR A 490 -17.30 -11.92 -16.22
N ALA A 491 -16.93 -13.01 -15.54
CA ALA A 491 -15.55 -13.26 -15.16
C ALA A 491 -14.68 -13.51 -16.40
N ALA A 492 -13.66 -12.69 -16.62
CA ALA A 492 -12.77 -12.79 -17.78
C ALA A 492 -11.68 -13.87 -17.63
N GLY A 493 -11.43 -14.35 -16.41
CA GLY A 493 -10.58 -15.50 -16.07
C GLY A 493 -11.29 -16.46 -15.13
N ASP A 494 -10.63 -17.53 -14.69
CA ASP A 494 -11.09 -18.31 -13.53
C ASP A 494 -10.53 -17.67 -12.26
N THR A 495 -11.40 -17.29 -11.31
CA THR A 495 -11.04 -16.48 -10.14
C THR A 495 -11.00 -17.28 -8.83
N GLY A 496 -11.18 -18.61 -8.92
CA GLY A 496 -11.43 -19.48 -7.76
C GLY A 496 -12.83 -19.33 -7.16
N VAL A 497 -13.50 -18.19 -7.36
CA VAL A 497 -14.91 -17.94 -7.00
C VAL A 497 -15.82 -18.16 -8.21
N TYR A 498 -15.41 -17.68 -9.39
CA TYR A 498 -16.15 -17.77 -10.65
C TYR A 498 -15.28 -18.33 -11.77
N ARG A 499 -15.85 -19.19 -12.63
CA ARG A 499 -15.13 -19.71 -13.81
C ARG A 499 -15.12 -18.68 -14.94
N THR A 500 -14.18 -18.83 -15.86
CA THR A 500 -14.15 -18.03 -17.09
C THR A 500 -15.48 -18.05 -17.84
N GLY A 501 -16.08 -16.88 -18.05
CA GLY A 501 -17.38 -16.71 -18.70
C GLY A 501 -18.60 -16.90 -17.79
N GLU A 502 -18.42 -17.13 -16.49
CA GLU A 502 -19.50 -17.20 -15.50
C GLU A 502 -19.98 -15.80 -15.12
N GLN A 503 -21.29 -15.64 -14.87
CA GLN A 503 -21.90 -14.36 -14.52
C GLN A 503 -21.93 -14.17 -12.99
N ALA A 504 -21.11 -13.27 -12.48
CA ALA A 504 -21.13 -12.82 -11.10
C ALA A 504 -22.20 -11.74 -10.91
N THR A 505 -22.99 -11.83 -9.83
CA THR A 505 -23.94 -10.76 -9.43
C THR A 505 -23.48 -10.18 -8.11
N LEU A 506 -22.88 -9.00 -8.18
CA LEU A 506 -22.13 -8.35 -7.10
C LEU A 506 -22.87 -7.09 -6.61
N ASP A 507 -22.42 -6.50 -5.52
CA ASP A 507 -22.76 -5.10 -5.21
C ASP A 507 -21.88 -4.16 -6.06
N THR A 508 -22.37 -2.96 -6.39
CA THR A 508 -21.58 -1.97 -7.18
C THR A 508 -20.37 -1.42 -6.42
N ILE A 509 -20.35 -1.55 -5.09
CA ILE A 509 -19.13 -1.49 -4.28
C ILE A 509 -18.98 -2.83 -3.56
N SER A 510 -18.04 -3.67 -4.01
CA SER A 510 -17.80 -5.03 -3.47
C SER A 510 -16.40 -5.16 -2.88
N GLY A 511 -16.16 -6.15 -2.02
CA GLY A 511 -14.82 -6.48 -1.54
C GLY A 511 -14.08 -7.36 -2.55
N HIS A 512 -12.74 -7.36 -2.54
CA HIS A 512 -11.97 -8.23 -3.44
C HIS A 512 -12.39 -9.71 -3.33
N ARG A 513 -12.59 -10.22 -2.11
CA ARG A 513 -13.12 -11.58 -1.83
C ARG A 513 -14.49 -11.91 -2.43
N ASP A 514 -15.25 -10.93 -2.93
CA ASP A 514 -16.50 -11.19 -3.65
C ASP A 514 -16.26 -11.62 -5.10
N GLY A 515 -15.14 -11.19 -5.71
CA GLY A 515 -14.78 -11.49 -7.09
C GLY A 515 -13.68 -12.56 -7.23
N TYR A 516 -12.75 -12.63 -6.28
CA TYR A 516 -11.54 -13.47 -6.36
C TYR A 516 -11.29 -14.25 -5.04
N ALA A 517 -10.63 -15.40 -5.11
CA ALA A 517 -10.31 -16.23 -3.96
C ALA A 517 -9.15 -15.66 -3.11
N THR A 518 -9.47 -14.69 -2.25
CA THR A 518 -8.52 -14.00 -1.36
C THR A 518 -9.14 -13.64 -0.01
N LEU A 519 -8.31 -13.31 0.99
CA LEU A 519 -8.76 -12.67 2.23
C LEU A 519 -8.94 -11.14 2.06
N CYS A 520 -8.37 -10.50 1.05
CA CYS A 520 -8.57 -9.08 0.78
C CYS A 520 -10.08 -8.73 0.65
N PRO A 521 -10.61 -7.64 1.25
CA PRO A 521 -9.95 -6.51 1.92
C PRO A 521 -9.73 -6.69 3.43
N GLY A 522 -9.77 -7.93 3.94
CA GLY A 522 -9.71 -8.23 5.37
C GLY A 522 -11.08 -8.15 6.06
N ALA A 523 -11.29 -9.01 7.06
CA ALA A 523 -12.57 -9.24 7.73
C ALA A 523 -13.26 -7.98 8.27
N THR A 524 -12.52 -7.04 8.88
CA THR A 524 -13.13 -5.84 9.50
C THR A 524 -13.54 -4.78 8.48
N LEU A 525 -12.78 -4.62 7.39
CA LEU A 525 -13.13 -3.74 6.28
C LEU A 525 -14.22 -4.36 5.41
N TYR A 526 -14.18 -5.67 5.18
CA TYR A 526 -15.27 -6.40 4.53
C TYR A 526 -16.60 -6.25 5.30
N ALA A 527 -16.57 -6.36 6.64
CA ALA A 527 -17.74 -6.14 7.48
C ALA A 527 -18.28 -4.69 7.47
N ALA A 528 -17.45 -3.70 7.08
CA ALA A 528 -17.86 -2.30 6.95
C ALA A 528 -18.53 -1.96 5.60
N LEU A 529 -18.38 -2.79 4.57
CA LEU A 529 -18.93 -2.52 3.22
C LEU A 529 -20.45 -2.19 3.18
N PRO A 530 -21.33 -2.81 3.99
CA PRO A 530 -22.75 -2.44 4.03
C PRO A 530 -23.06 -1.07 4.66
N GLU A 531 -22.12 -0.46 5.38
CA GLU A 531 -22.20 0.95 5.80
C GLU A 531 -21.61 1.85 4.73
N ILE A 532 -20.42 1.52 4.20
CA ILE A 532 -19.75 2.25 3.11
C ILE A 532 -20.68 2.43 1.90
N ARG A 533 -21.46 1.41 1.51
CA ARG A 533 -22.47 1.52 0.44
C ARG A 533 -23.59 2.52 0.75
N ARG A 534 -24.18 2.44 1.94
CA ARG A 534 -25.23 3.40 2.37
C ARG A 534 -24.69 4.83 2.48
N THR A 535 -23.48 4.99 2.99
CA THR A 535 -22.78 6.28 3.03
C THR A 535 -22.51 6.82 1.61
N ALA A 536 -22.16 5.95 0.67
CA ALA A 536 -21.95 6.32 -0.73
C ALA A 536 -23.27 6.72 -1.43
N GLY A 537 -24.36 5.98 -1.20
CA GLY A 537 -25.69 6.29 -1.76
C GLY A 537 -26.27 7.63 -1.29
N ILE A 538 -25.94 8.08 -0.08
CA ILE A 538 -26.31 9.41 0.44
C ILE A 538 -25.20 10.46 0.32
N SER A 539 -24.09 10.14 -0.33
CA SER A 539 -22.95 11.05 -0.49
C SER A 539 -23.30 12.25 -1.37
N MET A 540 -22.68 13.40 -1.08
CA MET A 540 -22.81 14.60 -1.92
C MET A 540 -22.19 14.46 -3.32
N TYR A 541 -21.50 13.34 -3.61
CA TYR A 541 -20.93 13.03 -4.93
C TYR A 541 -21.74 12.00 -5.74
N ALA A 542 -22.85 11.45 -5.20
CA ALA A 542 -23.71 10.48 -5.90
C ALA A 542 -24.74 11.18 -6.80
N HIS A 543 -24.77 10.82 -8.10
CA HIS A 543 -25.59 11.44 -9.14
C HIS A 543 -26.05 10.45 -10.23
#